data_AF-A0A524E546-F1
#
_entry.id   AF-A0A524E546-F1
#
_cell.length_a   1.000
_cell.length_b   1.000
_cell.length_c   1.000
_cell.angle_alpha   90.00
_cell.angle_beta   90.00
_cell.angle_gamma   90.00
#
_symmetry.space_group_name_H-M   'P 1'
#
loop_
_entity.id
_entity.type
_entity.pdbx_description
1 polymer ?
#
loop_
_entity_poly.entity_id
_entity_poly.type
_entity_poly.pdbx_seq_one_letter_code
_entity_poly.pdbx_strand_id
1 'polypeptide(L)' 'MLHKLKEHGFIIWKPRSSIRLSKKGKDIAQQITKNYKKLRQFFAGILKIDDKELIDSLSCGIEHHMTPEVVEALDNLLA' A
#
# COMPACT_ATOMS: atom_id res chain seq x y z
N MET A 1 15.05 2.70 11.79
CA MET A 1 13.76 2.74 11.06
C MET A 1 12.59 3.13 11.96
N LEU A 2 12.28 2.40 13.04
CA LEU A 2 11.16 2.73 13.94
C LEU A 2 11.28 4.13 14.60
N HIS A 3 12.48 4.53 15.01
CA HIS A 3 12.72 5.88 15.55
C HIS A 3 12.33 6.97 14.54
N LYS A 4 12.71 6.83 13.26
CA LYS A 4 12.32 7.77 12.19
C LYS A 4 10.80 7.80 12.01
N LEU A 5 10.14 6.65 12.00
CA LEU A 5 8.67 6.58 11.89
C LEU A 5 7.96 7.25 13.06
N LYS A 6 8.52 7.15 14.27
CA LYS A 6 8.03 7.84 15.46
C LYS A 6 8.25 9.34 15.36
N GLU A 7 9.44 9.79 14.97
CA GLU A 7 9.77 11.21 14.77
C GLU A 7 8.87 11.88 13.73
N HIS A 8 8.52 11.17 12.65
CA HIS A 8 7.60 11.68 11.62
C HIS A 8 6.11 11.56 11.99
N GLY A 9 5.82 11.04 13.19
CA GLY A 9 4.47 10.92 13.74
C GLY A 9 3.63 9.82 13.10
N PHE A 10 4.23 8.81 12.48
CA PHE A 10 3.50 7.70 11.85
C PHE A 10 3.17 6.56 12.82
N ILE A 11 3.96 6.40 13.89
CA ILE A 11 3.75 5.37 14.91
C ILE A 11 3.72 5.96 16.32
N ILE A 12 2.92 5.33 17.18
CA ILE A 12 2.92 5.53 18.63
C ILE A 12 3.69 4.36 19.21
N TRP A 13 4.88 4.65 19.75
CA TRP A 13 5.77 3.63 20.31
C TRP A 13 6.49 4.12 21.57
N LYS A 14 6.39 3.31 22.63
CA LYS A 14 7.16 3.43 23.89
C LYS A 14 8.04 2.17 24.07
N PRO A 15 9.22 2.29 24.70
CA PRO A 15 10.03 1.12 25.02
C PRO A 15 9.22 0.05 25.77
N ARG A 16 9.44 -1.23 25.42
CA ARG A 16 8.71 -2.40 25.96
C ARG A 16 7.18 -2.38 25.77
N SER A 17 6.67 -1.57 24.84
CA SER A 17 5.25 -1.57 24.47
C SER A 17 5.05 -1.97 23.01
N SER A 18 3.84 -2.43 22.68
CA SER A 18 3.44 -2.73 21.32
C SER A 18 3.46 -1.47 20.44
N ILE A 19 3.92 -1.61 19.20
CA ILE A 19 3.85 -0.54 18.20
C ILE A 19 2.41 -0.40 17.71
N ARG A 20 1.94 0.84 17.58
CA ARG A 20 0.64 1.17 17.00
C ARG A 20 0.82 2.25 15.94
N LEU A 21 0.02 2.21 14.88
CA LEU A 21 -0.05 3.31 13.93
C LEU A 21 -0.73 4.52 14.59
N SER A 22 -0.21 5.71 14.33
CA SER A 22 -0.97 6.94 14.59
C SER A 22 -2.10 7.08 13.58
N LYS A 23 -2.98 8.08 13.73
CA LYS A 23 -3.99 8.40 12.71
C LYS A 23 -3.34 8.63 11.33
N LYS A 24 -2.30 9.49 11.29
CA LYS A 24 -1.52 9.78 10.08
C LYS A 24 -0.89 8.52 9.47
N GLY A 25 -0.29 7.66 10.31
CA GLY A 25 0.29 6.40 9.83
C GLY A 25 -0.76 5.43 9.29
N LYS A 26 -1.94 5.39 9.91
CA LYS A 26 -3.07 4.57 9.46
C LYS A 26 -3.60 5.04 8.11
N ASP A 27 -3.74 6.34 7.91
CA ASP A 27 -4.23 6.89 6.63
C ASP A 27 -3.29 6.54 5.48
N ILE A 28 -1.98 6.64 5.69
CA ILE A 28 -0.96 6.25 4.70
C ILE A 28 -0.98 4.74 4.47
N ALA A 29 -1.02 3.92 5.53
CA ALA A 29 -1.08 2.47 5.40
C ALA A 29 -2.34 2.01 4.64
N GLN A 30 -3.48 2.68 4.86
CA GLN A 30 -4.70 2.43 4.12
C GLN A 30 -4.55 2.79 2.63
N GLN A 31 -3.90 3.91 2.31
CA GLN A 31 -3.65 4.28 0.92
C GLN A 31 -2.78 3.26 0.19
N ILE A 32 -1.66 2.83 0.81
CA ILE A 32 -0.77 1.81 0.25
C ILE A 32 -1.55 0.49 0.06
N THR A 33 -2.33 0.08 1.05
CA THR A 33 -3.15 -1.14 0.97
C THR A 33 -4.20 -1.05 -0.15
N LYS A 34 -4.79 0.13 -0.38
CA LYS A 34 -5.72 0.33 -1.50
C LYS A 34 -5.01 0.20 -2.84
N ASN A 35 -3.85 0.84 -2.99
CA ASN A 35 -3.02 0.77 -4.19
C ASN A 35 -2.65 -0.68 -4.54
N TYR A 36 -2.15 -1.43 -3.55
CA TYR A 36 -1.88 -2.86 -3.66
C TYR A 36 -3.08 -3.66 -4.20
N LYS A 37 -4.27 -3.46 -3.63
CA LYS A 37 -5.48 -4.16 -4.06
C LYS A 37 -5.87 -3.82 -5.51
N LYS A 38 -5.73 -2.55 -5.92
CA LYS A 38 -5.99 -2.12 -7.30
C LYS A 38 -5.04 -2.79 -8.28
N LEU A 39 -3.76 -2.86 -7.94
CA LEU A 39 -2.76 -3.56 -8.76
C LEU A 39 -3.11 -5.04 -8.93
N ARG A 40 -3.51 -5.72 -7.84
CA ARG A 40 -3.96 -7.12 -7.93
C ARG A 40 -5.18 -7.29 -8.81
N GLN A 41 -6.16 -6.39 -8.69
CA GLN A 41 -7.35 -6.40 -9.54
C GLN A 41 -7.00 -6.14 -11.00
N PHE A 42 -6.06 -5.24 -11.27
CA PHE A 42 -5.56 -4.99 -12.62
C PHE A 42 -4.88 -6.22 -13.23
N PHE A 43 -3.92 -6.81 -12.52
CA PHE A 43 -3.17 -7.96 -13.03
C PHE A 43 -4.04 -9.22 -13.21
N ALA A 44 -4.90 -9.54 -12.24
CA ALA A 44 -5.78 -10.70 -12.34
C ALA A 44 -7.00 -10.44 -13.24
N GLY A 45 -7.59 -9.26 -13.14
CA GLY A 45 -8.87 -8.93 -13.77
C GLY A 45 -8.75 -8.55 -15.23
N ILE A 46 -7.77 -7.70 -15.58
CA ILE A 46 -7.59 -7.18 -16.94
C ILE A 46 -6.51 -7.95 -17.68
N LEU A 47 -5.32 -8.14 -17.07
CA LEU A 47 -4.25 -8.88 -17.74
C LEU A 47 -4.43 -10.40 -17.69
N LYS A 48 -5.44 -10.90 -16.94
CA LYS A 48 -5.76 -12.33 -16.79
C LYS A 48 -4.55 -13.18 -16.38
N ILE A 49 -3.69 -12.64 -15.53
CA ILE A 49 -2.58 -13.37 -14.94
C ILE A 49 -3.15 -14.25 -13.82
N ASP A 50 -2.82 -15.55 -13.83
CA ASP A 50 -3.30 -16.50 -12.82
C ASP A 50 -2.25 -16.79 -11.73
N ASP A 51 -0.98 -16.47 -11.98
CA ASP A 51 0.11 -16.64 -11.02
C ASP A 51 -0.04 -15.65 -9.86
N LYS A 52 -0.53 -16.16 -8.73
CA LYS A 52 -0.78 -15.37 -7.53
C LYS A 52 0.50 -14.84 -6.89
N GLU A 53 1.61 -15.59 -6.95
CA GLU A 53 2.88 -15.17 -6.35
C GLU A 53 3.49 -14.03 -7.16
N LEU A 54 3.45 -14.14 -8.49
CA LEU A 54 3.88 -13.07 -9.39
C LEU A 54 3.06 -11.79 -9.16
N ILE A 55 1.73 -11.91 -9.10
CA ILE A 55 0.83 -10.78 -8.84
C ILE A 55 1.14 -10.11 -7.51
N ASP A 56 1.36 -10.90 -6.46
CA ASP A 56 1.65 -10.40 -5.12
C ASP A 56 2.99 -9.65 -5.07
N SER A 57 4.03 -10.26 -5.64
CA SER A 57 5.37 -9.69 -5.74
C SER A 57 5.38 -8.37 -6.49
N LEU A 58 4.74 -8.31 -7.68
CA LEU A 58 4.64 -7.09 -8.48
C LEU A 58 3.82 -6.01 -7.77
N SER A 59 2.71 -6.40 -7.14
CA SER A 59 1.85 -5.44 -6.42
C SER A 59 2.60 -4.81 -5.25
N CYS A 60 3.29 -5.60 -4.43
CA CYS A 60 4.12 -5.12 -3.32
C CYS A 60 5.28 -4.22 -3.80
N GLY A 61 5.88 -4.52 -4.95
CA GLY A 61 6.97 -3.71 -5.52
C GLY A 61 6.51 -2.34 -6.03
N ILE A 62 5.28 -2.26 -6.55
CA ILE A 62 4.76 -1.06 -7.23
C ILE A 62 3.94 -0.17 -6.30
N GLU A 63 3.21 -0.75 -5.33
CA GLU A 63 2.21 -0.03 -4.50
C GLU A 63 2.69 1.28 -3.87
N HIS A 64 3.97 1.34 -3.47
CA HIS A 64 4.58 2.45 -2.75
C HIS A 64 5.18 3.51 -3.67
N HIS A 65 5.29 3.22 -4.97
CA HIS A 65 5.76 4.13 -6.01
C HIS A 65 4.62 4.81 -6.77
N MET A 66 3.37 4.42 -6.52
CA MET A 66 2.22 4.93 -7.26
C MET A 66 1.94 6.40 -6.92
N THR A 67 1.91 7.25 -7.95
CA THR A 67 1.47 8.65 -7.85
C THR A 67 -0.07 8.74 -7.90
N PRO A 68 -0.68 9.82 -7.38
CA PRO A 68 -2.13 10.02 -7.47
C PRO A 68 -2.68 9.89 -8.89
N GLU A 69 -1.95 10.41 -9.89
CA GLU A 69 -2.32 10.34 -11.31
C GLU A 69 -2.45 8.90 -11.81
N VAL A 70 -1.49 8.04 -11.44
CA VAL A 70 -1.51 6.61 -11.81
C VAL A 70 -2.64 5.88 -11.10
N VAL A 71 -2.88 6.20 -9.82
CA VAL A 71 -3.97 5.62 -9.04
C VAL A 71 -5.33 5.96 -9.65
N GLU A 72 -5.53 7.21 -10.06
CA GLU A 72 -6.76 7.68 -10.70
C GLU A 72 -6.98 7.01 -12.07
N ALA A 73 -5.92 6.91 -12.89
CA ALA A 73 -6.00 6.21 -14.17
C ALA A 73 -6.38 4.73 -13.99
N LEU A 74 -5.82 4.06 -12.98
CA LEU A 74 -6.18 2.67 -12.64
C LEU A 74 -7.61 2.54 -12.14
N ASP A 75 -8.10 3.49 -11.34
CA ASP A 75 -9.49 3.49 -10.89
C ASP A 75 -10.47 3.60 -12.06
N ASN A 76 -10.20 4.50 -13.01
CA ASN A 76 -11.03 4.65 -14.20
C ASN A 76 -11.05 3.40 -15.09
N LEU A 77 -9.96 2.63 -15.08
CA LEU A 77 -9.84 1.40 -15.87
C LEU A 77 -10.53 0.20 -15.18
N LEU A 78 -10.60 0.23 -13.85
CA LEU A 78 -11.24 -0.81 -13.03
C LEU A 78 -12.75 -0.58 -12.78
N ALA A 79 -13.27 0.62 -13.10
CA ALA A 79 -14.68 1.00 -12.99
C ALA A 79 -15.53 0.38 -14.11
#